data_AF-A0A2S2QII4-F1
#
_entry.id   AF-A0A2S2QII4-F1
#
_cell.length_a   1.000
_cell.length_b   1.000
_cell.length_c   1.000
_cell.angle_alpha   90.00
_cell.angle_beta   90.00
_cell.angle_gamma   90.00
#
_symmetry.space_group_name_H-M   'P 1'
#
loop_
_entity.id
_entity.type
_entity.pdbx_description
1 polymer ?
#
loop_
_entity_poly.entity_id
_entity_poly.type
_entity_poly.pdbx_seq_one_letter_code
_entity_poly.pdbx_strand_id
1 'polypeptide(L)'
;MKDSGYLVNEWAKQRATIKWLLSKVYNNRIPENVIEPFYKDHDNQEHLKPPLVHSLASSELYCMALGNIYSDPNYHNLNHWGVIQALNKKGVTVNDPSVTETVLIQTTPLKLSAHMTIMEAIMTLYAKEVATPNRVMAAIQRLNHVPHRTPIVMPEDHERAILLWVNRTVEALKQRISSSQT
;
A
#
# COMPACT_ATOMS: atom_id res chain seq x y z
N MET A 1 -16.47 -8.38 24.35
CA MET A 1 -15.02 -8.60 24.61
C MET A 1 -14.37 -8.79 23.24
N LYS A 2 -13.73 -7.78 22.67
CA LYS A 2 -12.97 -7.94 21.41
C LYS A 2 -11.65 -8.62 21.76
N ASP A 3 -11.37 -9.76 21.13
CA ASP A 3 -10.22 -10.61 21.43
C ASP A 3 -8.89 -9.88 21.27
N SER A 4 -7.94 -10.12 22.18
CA SER A 4 -6.61 -9.50 22.19
C SER A 4 -5.84 -9.75 20.87
N GLY A 5 -6.10 -10.87 20.17
CA GLY A 5 -5.50 -11.17 18.87
C GLY A 5 -6.01 -10.28 17.73
N TYR A 6 -7.27 -9.83 17.78
CA TYR A 6 -7.81 -8.88 16.80
C TYR A 6 -7.14 -7.51 16.92
N LEU A 7 -6.92 -7.04 18.15
CA LEU A 7 -6.26 -5.75 18.40
C LEU A 7 -4.80 -5.74 17.93
N VAL A 8 -4.07 -6.84 18.10
CA VAL A 8 -2.69 -6.97 17.63
C VAL A 8 -2.61 -6.93 16.09
N ASN A 9 -3.56 -7.56 15.40
CA ASN A 9 -3.62 -7.56 13.95
C ASN A 9 -3.94 -6.17 13.36
N GLU A 10 -4.84 -5.42 13.99
CA GLU A 10 -5.15 -4.04 13.58
C GLU A 10 -3.93 -3.11 13.71
N TRP A 11 -3.18 -3.23 14.81
CA TRP A 11 -1.94 -2.47 14.99
C TRP A 11 -0.84 -2.85 14.00
N ALA A 12 -0.67 -4.15 13.75
CA ALA A 12 0.29 -4.62 12.75
C ALA A 12 -0.05 -4.08 11.35
N LYS A 13 -1.34 -4.13 10.96
CA LYS A 13 -1.84 -3.57 9.70
C LYS A 13 -1.55 -2.08 9.63
N GLN A 14 -1.91 -1.32 10.65
CA GLN A 14 -1.69 0.13 10.70
C GLN A 14 -0.21 0.50 10.55
N ARG A 15 0.67 -0.16 11.31
CA ARG A 15 2.11 0.08 11.26
C ARG A 15 2.68 -0.25 9.88
N ALA A 16 2.28 -1.37 9.30
CA ALA A 16 2.70 -1.76 7.95
C ALA A 16 2.21 -0.76 6.89
N THR A 17 0.96 -0.31 6.97
CA THR A 17 0.38 0.63 6.02
C THR A 17 1.08 1.98 6.02
N ILE A 18 1.37 2.53 7.20
CA ILE A 18 2.10 3.80 7.29
C ILE A 18 3.55 3.63 6.80
N LYS A 19 4.25 2.57 7.22
CA LYS A 19 5.62 2.31 6.73
C LYS A 19 5.67 2.13 5.22
N TRP A 20 4.68 1.46 4.63
CA TRP A 20 4.56 1.36 3.19
C TRP A 20 4.32 2.73 2.54
N LEU A 21 3.43 3.57 3.08
CA LEU A 21 3.20 4.90 2.52
C LEU A 21 4.49 5.72 2.53
N LEU A 22 5.22 5.72 3.64
CA LEU A 22 6.51 6.42 3.76
C LEU A 22 7.54 5.89 2.77
N SER A 23 7.54 4.59 2.49
CA SER A 23 8.40 4.02 1.43
C SER A 23 8.11 4.62 0.05
N LYS A 24 6.85 4.97 -0.25
CA LYS A 24 6.47 5.64 -1.50
C LYS A 24 6.77 7.13 -1.48
N VAL A 25 6.51 7.80 -0.36
CA VAL A 25 6.82 9.24 -0.18
C VAL A 25 8.31 9.53 -0.34
N TYR A 26 9.18 8.64 0.16
CA TYR A 26 10.63 8.86 0.16
C TYR A 26 11.39 7.97 -0.84
N ASN A 27 10.72 7.31 -1.79
CA ASN A 27 11.34 6.39 -2.75
C ASN A 27 12.30 5.37 -2.07
N ASN A 28 11.84 4.80 -0.95
CA ASN A 28 12.55 3.88 -0.06
C ASN A 28 13.76 4.46 0.71
N ARG A 29 13.99 5.79 0.66
CA ARG A 29 15.05 6.49 1.42
C ARG A 29 14.44 7.28 2.58
N ILE A 30 13.81 6.58 3.51
CA ILE A 30 13.04 7.19 4.60
C ILE A 30 13.99 7.90 5.60
N PRO A 31 13.76 9.17 5.95
CA PRO A 31 14.56 9.88 6.96
C PRO A 31 14.52 9.23 8.34
N GLU A 32 15.63 9.27 9.08
CA GLU A 32 15.75 8.64 10.42
C GLU A 32 14.72 9.14 11.43
N ASN A 33 14.33 10.41 11.35
CA ASN A 33 13.33 10.99 12.24
C ASN A 33 11.92 10.41 12.03
N VAL A 34 11.63 9.74 10.91
CA VAL A 34 10.32 9.15 10.61
C VAL A 34 10.36 7.68 10.18
N ILE A 35 11.55 7.05 10.13
CA ILE A 35 11.71 5.62 9.82
C ILE A 35 10.91 4.72 10.77
N GLU A 36 10.86 5.13 12.04
CA GLU A 36 9.92 4.61 13.03
C GLU A 36 8.79 5.64 13.21
N PRO A 37 7.61 5.44 12.61
CA PRO A 37 6.58 6.48 12.53
C PRO A 37 5.81 6.69 13.83
N PHE A 38 5.88 5.72 14.75
CA PHE A 38 5.21 5.79 16.05
C PHE A 38 6.23 5.99 17.17
N TYR A 39 5.80 6.66 18.22
CA TYR A 39 6.50 6.73 19.50
C TYR A 39 5.54 6.28 20.60
N LYS A 40 6.10 5.99 21.78
CA LYS A 40 5.31 5.71 22.97
C LYS A 40 5.36 6.91 23.91
N ASP A 41 4.21 7.28 24.46
CA ASP A 41 4.14 8.30 25.50
C ASP A 41 4.52 7.72 26.89
N HIS A 42 4.37 8.55 27.92
CA HIS A 42 4.64 8.15 29.31
C HIS A 42 3.70 7.05 29.83
N ASP A 43 2.52 6.92 29.22
CA ASP A 43 1.52 5.89 29.54
C ASP A 43 1.69 4.63 28.66
N ASN A 44 2.80 4.54 27.91
CA ASN A 44 3.13 3.43 26.99
C ASN A 44 2.09 3.24 25.86
N GLN A 45 1.31 4.29 25.54
CA GLN A 45 0.41 4.31 24.39
C GLN A 45 1.17 4.69 23.13
N GLU A 46 0.86 4.02 22.01
CA GLU A 46 1.47 4.31 20.71
C GLU A 46 0.80 5.50 20.03
N HIS A 47 1.60 6.49 19.67
CA HIS A 47 1.18 7.71 18.98
C HIS A 47 1.94 7.90 17.68
N LEU A 48 1.26 8.39 16.66
CA LEU A 48 1.91 8.80 15.42
C LEU A 48 2.74 10.06 15.68
N LYS A 49 3.97 10.12 15.15
CA LYS A 49 4.82 11.30 15.29
C LYS A 49 4.11 12.57 14.79
N PRO A 50 4.20 13.71 15.52
CA PRO A 50 3.46 14.92 15.17
C PRO A 50 3.64 15.42 13.72
N PRO A 51 4.85 15.38 13.11
CA PRO A 51 5.01 15.75 11.71
C PRO A 51 4.14 14.91 10.76
N LEU A 52 4.00 13.61 11.01
CA LEU A 52 3.18 12.72 10.20
C LEU A 52 1.69 12.99 10.39
N VAL A 53 1.27 13.34 11.62
CA VAL A 53 -0.10 13.77 11.90
C VAL A 53 -0.46 15.00 11.06
N HIS A 54 0.41 16.01 11.06
CA HIS A 54 0.19 17.23 10.28
C HIS A 54 0.17 16.96 8.77
N SER A 55 1.12 16.19 8.24
CA SER A 55 1.18 15.90 6.80
C SER A 55 0.05 14.97 6.31
N LEU A 56 -0.55 14.14 7.17
CA LEU A 56 -1.79 13.43 6.86
C LEU A 56 -2.99 14.38 6.85
N ALA A 57 -3.07 15.26 7.85
CA ALA A 57 -4.16 16.23 7.99
C ALA A 57 -4.13 17.34 6.94
N SER A 58 -3.00 17.56 6.25
CA SER A 58 -2.88 18.45 5.09
C SER A 58 -2.95 17.72 3.74
N SER A 59 -3.09 16.38 3.74
CA SER A 59 -3.00 15.49 2.57
C SER A 59 -1.64 15.45 1.84
N GLU A 60 -0.62 16.11 2.38
CA GLU A 60 0.72 16.18 1.83
C GLU A 60 1.33 14.79 1.58
N LEU A 61 1.25 13.86 2.53
CA LEU A 61 1.80 12.50 2.34
C LEU A 61 1.13 11.75 1.18
N TYR A 62 -0.17 11.98 0.94
CA TYR A 62 -0.88 11.38 -0.18
C TYR A 62 -0.43 11.96 -1.51
N CYS A 63 -0.30 13.28 -1.57
CA CYS A 63 0.18 13.99 -2.75
C CYS A 63 1.60 13.56 -3.13
N MET A 64 2.51 13.50 -2.14
CA MET A 64 3.89 13.05 -2.36
C MET A 64 3.94 11.60 -2.85
N ALA A 65 3.16 10.70 -2.23
CA ALA A 65 3.11 9.31 -2.65
C ALA A 65 2.59 9.16 -4.09
N LEU A 66 1.47 9.80 -4.43
CA LEU A 66 0.90 9.75 -5.77
C LEU A 66 1.82 10.41 -6.82
N GLY A 67 2.42 11.55 -6.48
CA GLY A 67 3.40 12.24 -7.31
C GLY A 67 4.60 11.36 -7.64
N ASN A 68 5.13 10.62 -6.65
CA ASN A 68 6.21 9.66 -6.89
C ASN A 68 5.77 8.43 -7.68
N ILE A 69 4.58 7.88 -7.40
CA ILE A 69 4.05 6.69 -8.09
C ILE A 69 3.87 6.96 -9.58
N TYR A 70 3.32 8.12 -9.94
CA TYR A 70 3.04 8.49 -11.32
C TYR A 70 4.15 9.30 -11.99
N SER A 71 5.10 9.84 -11.21
CA SER A 71 6.06 10.84 -11.70
C SER A 71 5.37 12.03 -12.39
N ASP A 72 4.22 12.45 -11.86
CA ASP A 72 3.36 13.48 -12.45
C ASP A 72 3.13 14.63 -11.43
N PRO A 73 3.59 15.86 -11.74
CA PRO A 73 3.39 17.02 -10.88
C PRO A 73 1.93 17.39 -10.59
N ASN A 74 0.97 16.90 -11.40
CA ASN A 74 -0.46 17.17 -11.19
C ASN A 74 -1.01 16.59 -9.87
N TYR A 75 -0.29 15.64 -9.26
CA TYR A 75 -0.66 15.09 -7.95
C TYR A 75 -0.11 15.91 -6.78
N HIS A 76 0.67 16.96 -7.03
CA HIS A 76 1.13 17.87 -5.99
C HIS A 76 -0.01 18.81 -5.56
N ASN A 77 -0.09 19.11 -4.26
CA ASN A 77 -1.00 20.11 -3.68
C ASN A 77 -2.51 19.85 -3.87
N LEU A 78 -2.92 18.58 -3.98
CA LEU A 78 -4.34 18.21 -3.87
C LEU A 78 -4.79 18.35 -2.41
N ASN A 79 -6.06 18.68 -2.17
CA ASN A 79 -6.69 18.43 -0.87
C ASN A 79 -7.19 16.97 -0.81
N HIS A 80 -7.70 16.51 0.34
CA HIS A 80 -8.20 15.14 0.48
C HIS A 80 -9.27 14.77 -0.55
N TRP A 81 -10.16 15.71 -0.86
CA TRP A 81 -11.17 15.50 -1.90
C TRP A 81 -10.55 15.30 -3.28
N GLY A 82 -9.55 16.12 -3.64
CA GLY A 82 -8.78 15.96 -4.87
C GLY A 82 -8.08 14.60 -4.95
N VAL A 83 -7.51 14.12 -3.84
CA VAL A 83 -6.93 12.77 -3.74
C VAL A 83 -7.98 11.69 -4.00
N ILE A 84 -9.15 11.78 -3.35
CA ILE A 84 -10.25 10.81 -3.55
C ILE A 84 -10.76 10.84 -4.99
N GLN A 85 -10.91 12.02 -5.59
CA GLN A 85 -11.29 12.14 -7.00
C GLN A 85 -10.26 11.52 -7.94
N ALA A 86 -8.96 11.71 -7.65
CA ALA A 86 -7.89 11.11 -8.43
C ALA A 86 -7.94 9.57 -8.38
N LEU A 87 -8.19 9.00 -7.19
CA LEU A 87 -8.39 7.56 -7.00
C LEU A 87 -9.61 7.06 -7.80
N ASN A 88 -10.75 7.75 -7.70
CA ASN A 88 -11.98 7.39 -8.41
C ASN A 88 -11.79 7.38 -9.94
N LYS A 89 -11.09 8.38 -10.50
CA LYS A 89 -10.75 8.46 -11.94
C LYS A 89 -9.91 7.27 -12.41
N LYS A 90 -9.17 6.63 -11.50
CA LYS A 90 -8.38 5.43 -11.76
C LYS A 90 -9.11 4.13 -11.37
N GLY A 91 -10.41 4.22 -11.09
CA GLY A 91 -11.25 3.08 -10.76
C GLY A 91 -10.91 2.45 -9.42
N VAL A 92 -10.51 3.26 -8.44
CA VAL A 92 -10.41 2.86 -7.03
C VAL A 92 -11.32 3.75 -6.22
N THR A 93 -12.43 3.18 -5.74
CA THR A 93 -13.47 3.92 -5.01
C THR A 93 -13.26 3.86 -3.51
N VAL A 94 -13.30 5.03 -2.86
CA VAL A 94 -13.32 5.15 -1.40
C VAL A 94 -14.77 5.20 -0.93
N ASN A 95 -15.33 4.04 -0.56
CA ASN A 95 -16.74 3.90 -0.16
C ASN A 95 -16.88 3.80 1.37
N ASP A 96 -16.43 4.82 2.08
CA ASP A 96 -16.51 4.88 3.54
C ASP A 96 -17.15 6.23 3.95
N PRO A 97 -18.40 6.21 4.46
CA PRO A 97 -19.10 7.43 4.89
C PRO A 97 -18.38 8.22 5.98
N SER A 98 -17.44 7.60 6.71
CA SER A 98 -16.63 8.27 7.72
C SER A 98 -15.50 9.12 7.13
N VAL A 99 -15.15 8.90 5.86
CA VAL A 99 -14.09 9.63 5.15
C VAL A 99 -14.66 10.93 4.59
N THR A 100 -14.70 11.96 5.44
CA THR A 100 -15.10 13.32 5.07
C THR A 100 -13.93 14.28 5.26
N GLU A 101 -13.91 15.40 4.52
CA GLU A 101 -12.84 16.40 4.65
C GLU A 101 -12.72 16.91 6.10
N THR A 102 -13.85 17.21 6.75
CA THR A 102 -13.89 17.61 8.17
C THR A 102 -13.25 16.59 9.10
N VAL A 103 -13.42 15.29 8.85
CA VAL A 103 -12.79 14.22 9.64
C VAL A 103 -11.29 14.15 9.39
N LEU A 104 -10.86 14.34 8.14
CA LEU A 104 -9.46 14.19 7.73
C LEU A 104 -8.56 15.36 8.10
N ILE A 105 -9.12 16.55 8.32
CA ILE A 105 -8.35 17.72 8.78
C ILE A 105 -8.16 17.77 10.31
N GLN A 106 -8.85 16.90 11.06
CA GLN A 106 -8.73 16.86 12.53
C GLN A 106 -7.37 16.31 12.95
N THR A 107 -6.68 16.99 13.86
CA THR A 107 -5.38 16.57 14.42
C THR A 107 -5.44 16.19 15.90
N THR A 108 -6.54 16.51 16.59
CA THR A 108 -6.69 16.34 18.04
C THR A 108 -8.02 15.66 18.42
N PRO A 109 -8.11 14.32 18.41
CA PRO A 109 -7.13 13.37 17.86
C PRO A 109 -7.30 13.17 16.35
N LEU A 110 -6.22 12.83 15.66
CA LEU A 110 -6.26 12.39 14.26
C LEU A 110 -7.16 11.16 14.10
N LYS A 111 -8.11 11.22 13.17
CA LYS A 111 -9.00 10.09 12.84
C LYS A 111 -8.30 9.10 11.92
N LEU A 112 -7.32 8.39 12.49
CA LEU A 112 -6.40 7.54 11.74
C LEU A 112 -7.10 6.42 10.94
N SER A 113 -8.25 5.92 11.41
CA SER A 113 -9.07 4.96 10.64
C SER A 113 -9.52 5.50 9.28
N ALA A 114 -9.93 6.77 9.21
CA ALA A 114 -10.32 7.39 7.93
C ALA A 114 -9.10 7.58 7.00
N HIS A 115 -7.96 7.94 7.57
CA HIS A 115 -6.70 8.03 6.83
C HIS A 115 -6.22 6.66 6.32
N MET A 116 -6.45 5.59 7.08
CA MET A 116 -6.17 4.20 6.67
C MET A 116 -6.97 3.81 5.43
N THR A 117 -8.25 4.17 5.36
CA THR A 117 -9.08 3.91 4.16
C THR A 117 -8.47 4.57 2.91
N ILE A 118 -7.97 5.81 3.00
CA ILE A 118 -7.30 6.49 1.87
C ILE A 118 -5.98 5.79 1.52
N MET A 119 -5.17 5.43 2.52
CA MET A 119 -3.89 4.73 2.28
C MET A 119 -4.09 3.37 1.60
N GLU A 120 -5.11 2.61 2.03
CA GLU A 120 -5.48 1.33 1.41
C GLU A 120 -5.93 1.53 -0.04
N ALA A 121 -6.70 2.57 -0.34
CA ALA A 121 -7.05 2.90 -1.72
C ALA A 121 -5.82 3.26 -2.58
N ILE A 122 -4.87 4.02 -2.04
CA ILE A 122 -3.59 4.31 -2.73
C ILE A 122 -2.78 3.02 -2.94
N MET A 123 -2.77 2.10 -1.97
CA MET A 123 -2.14 0.77 -2.12
C MET A 123 -2.78 -0.05 -3.24
N THR A 124 -4.11 -0.13 -3.27
CA THR A 124 -4.84 -0.82 -4.34
C THR A 124 -4.53 -0.19 -5.70
N LEU A 125 -4.52 1.14 -5.78
CA LEU A 125 -4.13 1.84 -7.00
C LEU A 125 -2.72 1.46 -7.43
N TYR A 126 -1.75 1.51 -6.51
CA TYR A 126 -0.37 1.12 -6.79
C TYR A 126 -0.28 -0.33 -7.28
N ALA A 127 -1.01 -1.26 -6.64
CA ALA A 127 -1.05 -2.67 -7.03
C ALA A 127 -1.56 -2.84 -8.47
N LYS A 128 -2.60 -2.10 -8.87
CA LYS A 128 -3.12 -2.08 -10.25
C LYS A 128 -2.06 -1.62 -11.26
N GLU A 129 -1.26 -0.61 -10.93
CA GLU A 129 -0.23 -0.06 -11.83
C GLU A 129 1.00 -0.97 -11.95
N VAL A 130 1.39 -1.66 -10.87
CA VAL A 130 2.58 -2.52 -10.89
C VAL A 130 2.30 -3.94 -11.35
N ALA A 131 1.13 -4.49 -11.03
CA ALA A 131 0.77 -5.87 -11.30
C ALA A 131 -0.24 -5.98 -12.46
N THR A 132 0.05 -5.30 -13.57
CA THR A 132 -0.76 -5.46 -14.77
C THR A 132 -0.60 -6.89 -15.32
N PRO A 133 -1.66 -7.49 -15.91
CA PRO A 133 -1.59 -8.83 -16.49
C PRO A 133 -0.39 -9.02 -17.41
N ASN A 134 -0.12 -8.06 -18.29
CA ASN A 134 1.01 -8.12 -19.23
C ASN A 134 2.38 -8.14 -18.52
N ARG A 135 2.57 -7.30 -17.50
CA ARG A 135 3.84 -7.27 -16.74
C ARG A 135 4.06 -8.57 -15.97
N VAL A 136 3.01 -9.10 -15.37
CA VAL A 136 3.03 -10.39 -14.66
C VAL A 136 3.34 -11.53 -15.62
N MET A 137 2.68 -11.59 -16.77
CA MET A 137 2.91 -12.61 -17.79
C MET A 137 4.37 -12.58 -18.28
N ALA A 138 4.89 -11.39 -18.58
CA ALA A 138 6.30 -11.23 -18.96
C ALA A 138 7.26 -11.65 -17.82
N ALA A 139 6.93 -11.35 -16.56
CA ALA A 139 7.73 -11.79 -15.42
C ALA A 139 7.73 -13.32 -15.29
N ILE A 140 6.57 -13.97 -15.42
CA ILE A 140 6.45 -15.43 -15.39
C ILE A 140 7.23 -16.08 -16.53
N GLN A 141 7.16 -15.52 -17.74
CA GLN A 141 7.94 -16.00 -18.88
C GLN A 141 9.45 -16.00 -18.59
N ARG A 142 9.98 -14.98 -17.91
CA ARG A 142 11.40 -14.92 -17.51
C ARG A 142 11.76 -15.94 -16.42
N LEU A 143 10.81 -16.34 -15.59
CA LEU A 143 11.03 -17.37 -14.57
C LEU A 143 11.20 -18.76 -15.20
N ASN A 144 10.64 -18.96 -16.41
CA ASN A 144 10.69 -20.24 -17.07
C ASN A 144 12.02 -20.51 -17.77
N HIS A 145 12.60 -21.65 -17.42
CA HIS A 145 13.36 -22.50 -18.34
C HIS A 145 12.61 -23.83 -18.57
N VAL A 146 11.31 -23.90 -18.26
CA VAL A 146 10.51 -25.14 -18.22
C VAL A 146 9.16 -24.92 -18.92
N PRO A 147 8.71 -25.86 -19.79
CA PRO A 147 7.39 -25.80 -20.39
C PRO A 147 6.28 -25.92 -19.34
N HIS A 148 5.28 -25.05 -19.43
CA HIS A 148 4.16 -25.04 -18.50
C HIS A 148 3.33 -26.33 -18.59
N ARG A 149 3.13 -27.01 -17.45
CA ARG A 149 2.18 -28.14 -17.35
C ARG A 149 0.71 -27.72 -17.53
N THR A 150 0.40 -26.45 -17.33
CA THR A 150 -0.95 -25.90 -17.44
C THR A 150 -0.94 -24.62 -18.28
N PRO A 151 -1.91 -24.42 -19.19
CA PRO A 151 -2.04 -23.18 -19.93
C PRO A 151 -2.09 -22.00 -18.96
N ILE A 152 -1.24 -21.00 -19.16
CA ILE A 152 -1.36 -19.78 -18.37
C ILE A 152 -2.51 -18.97 -18.96
N VAL A 153 -3.59 -18.87 -18.19
CA VAL A 153 -4.70 -17.97 -18.49
C VAL A 153 -4.32 -16.56 -18.07
N MET A 154 -4.64 -15.58 -18.91
CA MET A 154 -4.39 -14.18 -18.59
C MET A 154 -5.25 -13.78 -17.38
N PRO A 155 -4.66 -13.21 -16.32
CA PRO A 155 -5.41 -12.82 -15.14
C PRO A 155 -6.37 -11.66 -15.46
N GLU A 156 -7.57 -11.73 -14.88
CA GLU A 156 -8.65 -10.74 -15.09
C GLU A 156 -8.36 -9.40 -14.41
N ASP A 157 -7.68 -9.44 -13.27
CA ASP A 157 -7.33 -8.26 -12.47
C ASP A 157 -5.94 -8.39 -11.83
N HIS A 158 -5.54 -7.33 -11.15
CA HIS A 158 -4.26 -7.23 -10.45
C HIS A 158 -4.13 -8.22 -9.27
N GLU A 159 -5.21 -8.56 -8.56
CA GLU A 159 -5.15 -9.52 -7.45
C GLU A 159 -4.86 -10.93 -7.98
N ARG A 160 -5.60 -11.35 -9.02
CA ARG A 160 -5.36 -12.61 -9.74
C ARG A 160 -3.99 -12.63 -10.38
N ALA A 161 -3.52 -11.50 -10.91
CA ALA A 161 -2.18 -11.39 -11.48
C ALA A 161 -1.09 -11.60 -10.42
N ILE A 162 -1.18 -10.95 -9.26
CA ILE A 162 -0.24 -11.14 -8.16
C ILE A 162 -0.26 -12.59 -7.66
N LEU A 163 -1.45 -13.16 -7.43
CA LEU A 163 -1.58 -14.55 -6.98
C LEU A 163 -0.96 -15.53 -7.97
N LEU A 164 -1.21 -15.34 -9.26
CA LEU A 164 -0.60 -16.15 -10.32
C LEU A 164 0.93 -16.02 -10.28
N TRP A 165 1.45 -14.80 -10.18
CA TRP A 165 2.89 -14.55 -10.12
C TRP A 165 3.54 -15.25 -8.91
N VAL A 166 2.94 -15.12 -7.71
CA VAL A 166 3.43 -15.76 -6.49
C VAL A 166 3.46 -17.28 -6.65
N ASN A 167 2.35 -17.88 -7.10
CA ASN A 167 2.25 -19.33 -7.27
C ASN A 167 3.32 -19.86 -8.23
N ARG A 168 3.52 -19.18 -9.36
CA ARG A 168 4.53 -19.58 -10.36
C ARG A 168 5.95 -19.37 -9.87
N THR A 169 6.21 -18.29 -9.14
CA THR A 169 7.53 -18.04 -8.53
C THR A 169 7.87 -19.12 -7.50
N VAL A 170 6.92 -19.49 -6.65
CA VAL A 170 7.09 -20.57 -5.67
C VAL A 170 7.32 -21.91 -6.37
N GLU A 171 6.56 -22.22 -7.42
CA GLU A 171 6.75 -23.45 -8.21
C GLU A 171 8.16 -23.51 -8.84
N ALA A 172 8.60 -22.43 -9.48
CA ALA A 172 9.93 -22.33 -10.07
C ALA A 172 11.05 -22.46 -9.03
N LEU A 173 10.89 -21.83 -7.85
CA LEU A 173 11.86 -21.94 -6.74
C LEU A 173 11.95 -23.37 -6.21
N LYS A 174 10.81 -24.04 -5.98
CA LYS A 174 10.78 -25.43 -5.53
C LYS A 174 11.55 -26.34 -6.49
N GLN A 175 11.35 -26.17 -7.80
CA GLN A 175 12.04 -26.96 -8.81
C GLN A 175 13.56 -26.72 -8.80
N ARG A 176 14.01 -25.46 -8.72
CA ARG A 176 15.45 -25.12 -8.65
C ARG A 176 16.12 -25.73 -7.42
N ILE A 177 15.43 -25.76 -6.28
CA ILE A 177 15.94 -26.38 -5.05
C ILE A 177 16.07 -27.89 -5.25
N SER A 178 15.06 -28.55 -5.81
CA SER A 178 15.11 -29.99 -6.10
C SER A 178 16.20 -30.36 -7.12
N SER A 179 16.39 -29.58 -8.18
CA SER A 179 17.43 -29.84 -9.18
C SER A 179 18.85 -29.54 -8.71
N SER A 180 19.02 -28.78 -7.62
CA SER A 180 20.34 -28.48 -7.03
C SER A 180 20.76 -29.50 -5.96
N GLN A 181 19.87 -30.44 -5.60
CA GLN A 181 20.11 -31.51 -4.62
C GLN A 181 20.40 -32.87 -5.27
N THR A 182 20.33 -32.94 -6.60
CA THR A 182 20.73 -34.08 -7.45
C THR A 182 22.00 -33.74 -8.20
#